data_AF-A0A9P9S110-F1
#
_entry.id   AF-A0A9P9S110-F1
#
_cell.length_a   1.000
_cell.length_b   1.000
_cell.length_c   1.000
_cell.angle_alpha   90.00
_cell.angle_beta   90.00
_cell.angle_gamma   90.00
#
_symmetry.space_group_name_H-M   'P 1'
#
loop_
_entity.id
_entity.type
_entity.pdbx_description
1 polymer ?
#
loop_
_entity_poly.entity_id
_entity_poly.type
_entity_poly.pdbx_seq_one_letter_code
_entity_poly.pdbx_strand_id
1 'polypeptide(L)'
;MGGGLLQKPPVSAPLRRLTANGKPAISDALEPVNLPFVEYCRMAREDTWGVIKIKNIPYSVNRPEVLAFLGRNARIISEQDFEPVHIVMERVTSKTLDCYVEFINFNEAVNAVNRFEANRTGGRGGRLGQRHVEVELSCQEQLMHDLFPKAKNVTWSGSRPIIKPRDLNDKYNSGFQGFISKEELVMLVKHVEAPQRSPFSKDCPQRPFECLISTLLKYPWYMVDYITIEDRNQLHRVTLQLIDLLQDRINSEHENINLTPMLLKRVWRAALKCPGFSPAMKDDICWKCGIDDQIASEMGVPAYPAFWKDLWTIGPKPGAPSDIVLYYAALIRETIGAKAELTLAQKAAKGHQSAHPSLFGELVKLVDLPKNSEDFSNLTLSQCAAAEWAAIEQALRRALTPALTAGPSA
;
A
#
# COMPACT_ATOMS: atom_id res chain seq x y z
N MET A 1 -21.75 42.65 4.40
CA MET A 1 -21.59 41.37 3.67
C MET A 1 -21.71 40.25 4.67
N GLY A 2 -22.68 39.36 4.49
CA GLY A 2 -23.08 38.36 5.48
C GLY A 2 -22.00 37.31 5.70
N GLY A 3 -21.72 37.01 6.97
CA GLY A 3 -20.93 35.86 7.38
C GLY A 3 -21.65 34.58 6.99
N GLY A 4 -21.14 33.89 5.99
CA GLY A 4 -21.56 32.53 5.68
C GLY A 4 -21.16 31.63 6.84
N LEU A 5 -22.14 31.29 7.68
CA LEU A 5 -22.05 30.14 8.58
C LEU A 5 -21.69 28.93 7.69
N LEU A 6 -20.51 28.34 7.92
CA LEU A 6 -20.14 27.05 7.35
C LEU A 6 -21.28 26.07 7.67
N GLN A 7 -22.09 25.76 6.65
CA GLN A 7 -23.20 24.84 6.77
C GLN A 7 -22.62 23.50 7.23
N LYS A 8 -23.00 23.04 8.42
CA LYS A 8 -22.55 21.74 8.93
C LYS A 8 -22.88 20.71 7.85
N PRO A 9 -21.90 19.94 7.34
CA PRO A 9 -22.17 19.00 6.27
C PRO A 9 -23.31 18.07 6.70
N PRO A 10 -24.28 17.79 5.82
CA PRO A 10 -25.45 16.99 6.17
C PRO A 10 -25.00 15.60 6.63
N VAL A 11 -25.60 15.12 7.71
CA VAL A 11 -25.33 13.78 8.25
C VAL A 11 -25.63 12.74 7.16
N SER A 12 -24.65 11.88 6.90
CA SER A 12 -24.72 10.85 5.87
C SER A 12 -25.89 9.91 6.12
N ALA A 13 -26.47 9.36 5.05
CA ALA A 13 -27.58 8.41 5.17
C ALA A 13 -27.23 7.17 6.03
N PRO A 14 -26.01 6.59 5.95
CA PRO A 14 -25.61 5.52 6.85
C PRO A 14 -25.67 5.91 8.33
N LEU A 15 -25.09 7.05 8.71
CA LEU A 15 -25.10 7.50 10.10
C LEU A 15 -26.52 7.82 10.58
N ARG A 16 -27.34 8.48 9.76
CA ARG A 16 -28.76 8.74 10.07
C ARG A 16 -29.56 7.47 10.35
N ARG A 17 -29.36 6.42 9.55
CA ARG A 17 -30.03 5.12 9.78
C ARG A 17 -29.56 4.46 11.07
N LEU A 18 -28.26 4.41 11.30
CA LEU A 18 -27.68 3.78 12.48
C LEU A 18 -28.12 4.47 13.78
N THR A 19 -28.29 5.79 13.75
CA THR A 19 -28.61 6.62 14.92
C THR A 19 -30.06 7.09 14.98
N ALA A 20 -30.94 6.52 14.14
CA ALA A 20 -32.33 6.96 14.03
C ALA A 20 -33.09 6.94 15.37
N ASN A 21 -32.74 5.98 16.24
CA ASN A 21 -33.34 5.80 17.56
C ASN A 21 -32.37 6.15 18.71
N GLY A 22 -31.37 7.00 18.47
CA GLY A 22 -30.33 7.35 19.45
C GLY A 22 -29.06 6.50 19.29
N LYS A 23 -28.49 6.01 20.40
CA LYS A 23 -27.33 5.10 20.33
C LYS A 23 -27.77 3.74 19.75
N PRO A 24 -27.05 3.19 18.75
CA PRO A 24 -27.40 1.90 18.17
C PRO A 24 -27.20 0.77 19.19
N ALA A 25 -27.93 -0.33 18.99
CA ALA A 25 -27.63 -1.57 19.69
C ALA A 25 -26.24 -2.08 19.29
N ILE A 26 -25.57 -2.81 20.18
CA ILE A 26 -24.25 -3.37 19.90
C ILE A 26 -24.26 -4.36 18.73
N SER A 27 -25.34 -5.12 18.55
CA SER A 27 -25.53 -6.01 17.40
C SER A 27 -25.43 -5.23 16.09
N ASP A 28 -26.19 -4.14 16.00
CA ASP A 28 -26.32 -3.32 14.80
C ASP A 28 -25.01 -2.59 14.50
N ALA A 29 -24.35 -2.09 15.55
CA ALA A 29 -23.08 -1.36 15.41
C ALA A 29 -21.92 -2.26 14.94
N LEU A 30 -21.93 -3.55 15.30
CA LEU A 30 -20.91 -4.53 14.88
C LEU A 30 -21.25 -5.23 13.56
N GLU A 31 -22.44 -5.02 12.99
CA GLU A 31 -22.75 -5.58 11.68
C GLU A 31 -21.77 -5.07 10.61
N PRO A 32 -21.26 -5.94 9.71
CA PRO A 32 -20.30 -5.55 8.68
C PRO A 32 -20.76 -4.41 7.76
N VAL A 33 -22.08 -4.18 7.63
CA VAL A 33 -22.64 -3.08 6.83
C VAL A 33 -22.53 -1.73 7.54
N ASN A 34 -22.53 -1.71 8.87
CA ASN A 34 -22.48 -0.48 9.68
C ASN A 34 -21.08 -0.18 10.20
N LEU A 35 -20.27 -1.22 10.46
CA LEU A 35 -18.89 -1.07 10.92
C LEU A 35 -18.03 -0.42 9.81
N PRO A 36 -17.49 0.79 10.04
CA PRO A 36 -16.83 1.58 9.00
C PRO A 36 -15.33 1.29 8.92
N PHE A 37 -14.83 0.27 9.60
CA PHE A 37 -13.43 -0.11 9.62
C PHE A 37 -13.18 -1.38 8.79
N VAL A 38 -11.95 -1.55 8.33
CA VAL A 38 -11.51 -2.72 7.57
C VAL A 38 -10.01 -2.92 7.73
N GLU A 39 -9.54 -4.14 7.54
CA GLU A 39 -8.11 -4.45 7.39
C GLU A 39 -7.70 -4.22 5.92
N TYR A 40 -6.87 -3.22 5.66
CA TYR A 40 -6.51 -2.82 4.29
C TYR A 40 -5.87 -3.94 3.47
N CYS A 41 -4.98 -4.71 4.08
CA CYS A 41 -4.26 -5.79 3.42
C CYS A 41 -5.20 -6.90 2.95
N ARG A 42 -6.25 -7.24 3.70
CA ARG A 42 -7.26 -8.23 3.29
C ARG A 42 -8.19 -7.75 2.17
N MET A 43 -8.19 -6.45 1.87
CA MET A 43 -8.91 -5.92 0.71
C MET A 43 -8.14 -6.09 -0.60
N ALA A 44 -6.82 -6.35 -0.53
CA ALA A 44 -6.01 -6.62 -1.70
C ALA A 44 -6.52 -7.89 -2.40
N ARG A 45 -6.44 -7.90 -3.74
CA ARG A 45 -6.91 -9.01 -4.57
C ARG A 45 -5.79 -9.48 -5.48
N GLU A 46 -5.89 -10.72 -5.89
CA GLU A 46 -5.05 -11.28 -6.95
C GLU A 46 -5.39 -10.62 -8.28
N ASP A 47 -4.36 -10.32 -9.06
CA ASP A 47 -4.52 -9.84 -10.42
C ASP A 47 -4.88 -11.00 -11.36
N THR A 48 -5.73 -10.71 -12.34
CA THR A 48 -6.17 -11.69 -13.35
C THR A 48 -5.99 -11.15 -14.77
N TRP A 49 -5.14 -10.15 -14.93
CA TRP A 49 -4.87 -9.47 -16.20
C TRP A 49 -4.17 -10.40 -17.19
N GLY A 50 -4.41 -10.17 -18.48
CA GLY A 50 -3.64 -10.83 -19.53
C GLY A 50 -2.21 -10.30 -19.55
N VAL A 51 -1.20 -11.14 -19.78
CA VAL A 51 0.20 -10.73 -19.70
C VAL A 51 0.94 -11.15 -20.97
N ILE A 52 1.79 -10.27 -21.48
CA ILE A 52 2.84 -10.63 -22.44
C ILE A 52 4.21 -10.41 -21.82
N LYS A 53 5.20 -11.14 -22.32
CA LYS A 53 6.61 -10.95 -21.99
C LYS A 53 7.36 -10.49 -23.24
N ILE A 54 8.14 -9.43 -23.09
CA ILE A 54 9.01 -8.86 -24.11
C ILE A 54 10.44 -9.14 -23.68
N LYS A 55 11.14 -9.98 -24.45
CA LYS A 55 12.50 -10.46 -24.15
C LYS A 55 13.52 -9.73 -25.02
N ASN A 56 14.78 -9.83 -24.60
CA ASN A 56 15.92 -9.27 -25.32
C ASN A 56 15.85 -7.73 -25.47
N ILE A 57 15.21 -7.06 -24.50
CA ILE A 57 15.03 -5.59 -24.51
C ILE A 57 16.37 -4.86 -24.31
N PRO A 58 16.54 -3.64 -24.84
CA PRO A 58 17.70 -2.81 -24.49
C PRO A 58 17.77 -2.57 -22.98
N TYR A 59 18.96 -2.57 -22.38
CA TYR A 59 19.09 -2.30 -20.95
C TYR A 59 18.54 -0.92 -20.57
N SER A 60 18.69 0.05 -21.47
CA SER A 60 18.20 1.43 -21.37
C SER A 60 16.73 1.63 -21.72
N VAL A 61 15.99 0.55 -22.02
CA VAL A 61 14.59 0.69 -22.43
C VAL A 61 13.78 1.39 -21.34
N ASN A 62 12.91 2.31 -21.76
CA ASN A 62 12.00 3.01 -20.86
C ASN A 62 10.54 2.68 -21.18
N ARG A 63 9.67 3.02 -20.24
CA ARG A 63 8.23 2.77 -20.38
C ARG A 63 7.62 3.42 -21.63
N PRO A 64 7.85 4.71 -21.94
CA PRO A 64 7.34 5.31 -23.17
C PRO A 64 7.71 4.55 -24.45
N GLU A 65 8.92 4.01 -24.55
CA GLU A 65 9.34 3.18 -25.68
C GLU A 65 8.54 1.87 -25.78
N VAL A 66 8.29 1.21 -24.64
CA VAL A 66 7.45 0.00 -24.60
C VAL A 66 6.01 0.32 -25.02
N LEU A 67 5.43 1.42 -24.54
CA LEU A 67 4.08 1.85 -24.92
C LEU A 67 3.99 2.20 -26.42
N ALA A 68 5.00 2.90 -26.94
CA ALA A 68 5.08 3.23 -28.36
C ALA A 68 5.22 1.98 -29.23
N PHE A 69 5.99 0.99 -28.78
CA PHE A 69 6.16 -0.29 -29.44
C PHE A 69 4.86 -1.09 -29.53
N LEU A 70 4.04 -1.10 -28.48
CA LEU A 70 2.74 -1.76 -28.48
C LEU A 70 1.71 -1.03 -29.37
N GLY A 71 1.85 0.28 -29.47
CA GLY A 71 0.98 1.15 -30.25
C GLY A 71 -0.37 1.43 -29.59
N ARG A 72 -1.09 2.42 -30.14
CA ARG A 72 -2.34 2.95 -29.56
C ARG A 72 -3.51 1.95 -29.46
N ASN A 73 -3.44 0.85 -30.21
CA ASN A 73 -4.49 -0.18 -30.23
C ASN A 73 -4.30 -1.22 -29.10
N ALA A 74 -3.21 -1.13 -28.33
CA ALA A 74 -3.00 -2.00 -27.19
C ALA A 74 -3.97 -1.64 -26.06
N ARG A 75 -4.83 -2.59 -25.69
CA ARG A 75 -5.78 -2.47 -24.58
C ARG A 75 -5.10 -2.86 -23.26
N ILE A 76 -4.15 -2.05 -22.82
CA ILE A 76 -3.47 -2.24 -21.53
C ILE A 76 -4.35 -1.80 -20.35
N ILE A 77 -4.05 -2.27 -19.15
CA ILE A 77 -4.74 -1.83 -17.93
C ILE A 77 -4.53 -0.32 -17.70
N SER A 78 -5.49 0.32 -17.01
CA SER A 78 -5.49 1.77 -16.79
C SER A 78 -4.22 2.24 -16.08
N GLU A 79 -3.48 3.16 -16.69
CA GLU A 79 -2.30 3.82 -16.10
C GLU A 79 -2.65 4.75 -14.94
N GLN A 80 -3.92 5.14 -14.81
CA GLN A 80 -4.38 5.92 -13.67
C GLN A 80 -4.43 5.05 -12.41
N ASP A 81 -4.80 3.78 -12.59
CA ASP A 81 -5.08 2.89 -11.48
C ASP A 81 -4.01 1.86 -11.16
N PHE A 82 -3.25 1.48 -12.18
CA PHE A 82 -2.29 0.40 -12.13
C PHE A 82 -0.99 0.77 -12.85
N GLU A 83 -0.01 -0.13 -12.76
CA GLU A 83 1.25 -0.05 -13.49
C GLU A 83 1.24 -1.11 -14.62
N PRO A 84 0.80 -0.79 -15.84
CA PRO A 84 0.67 -1.80 -16.90
C PRO A 84 2.01 -2.32 -17.43
N VAL A 85 3.11 -1.60 -17.26
CA VAL A 85 4.42 -1.95 -17.82
C VAL A 85 5.40 -2.20 -16.69
N HIS A 86 5.88 -3.43 -16.59
CA HIS A 86 6.87 -3.85 -15.59
C HIS A 86 8.19 -4.18 -16.28
N ILE A 87 9.14 -3.25 -16.24
CA ILE A 87 10.50 -3.51 -16.73
C ILE A 87 11.31 -4.08 -15.57
N VAL A 88 11.55 -5.38 -15.58
CA VAL A 88 12.12 -6.09 -14.43
C VAL A 88 13.59 -5.70 -14.24
N MET A 89 13.98 -5.53 -12.98
CA MET A 89 15.34 -5.25 -12.57
C MET A 89 15.76 -6.27 -11.50
N GLU A 90 16.95 -6.85 -11.65
CA GLU A 90 17.56 -7.60 -10.55
C GLU A 90 18.00 -6.61 -9.45
N ARG A 91 17.32 -6.60 -8.31
CA ARG A 91 17.46 -5.57 -7.26
C ARG A 91 18.85 -5.44 -6.63
N VAL A 92 19.72 -6.45 -6.76
CA VAL A 92 21.08 -6.44 -6.18
C VAL A 92 22.12 -5.91 -7.17
N THR A 93 21.98 -6.21 -8.46
CA THR A 93 22.95 -5.78 -9.48
C THR A 93 22.51 -4.55 -10.25
N SER A 94 21.21 -4.21 -10.15
CA SER A 94 20.45 -3.28 -10.98
C SER A 94 20.36 -3.61 -12.46
N LYS A 95 20.71 -4.83 -12.85
CA LYS A 95 20.61 -5.27 -14.24
C LYS A 95 19.15 -5.30 -14.69
N THR A 96 18.87 -4.62 -15.80
CA THR A 96 17.62 -4.74 -16.55
C THR A 96 17.47 -6.16 -17.11
N LEU A 97 16.33 -6.79 -16.83
CA LEU A 97 15.96 -8.10 -17.35
C LEU A 97 14.90 -7.93 -18.46
N ASP A 98 13.87 -8.77 -18.47
CA ASP A 98 12.77 -8.72 -19.44
C ASP A 98 11.69 -7.71 -19.02
N CYS A 99 10.79 -7.38 -19.94
CA CYS A 99 9.66 -6.51 -19.69
C CYS A 99 8.35 -7.30 -19.79
N TYR A 100 7.43 -7.02 -18.87
CA TYR A 100 6.07 -7.54 -18.91
C TYR A 100 5.08 -6.42 -19.13
N VAL A 101 4.00 -6.72 -19.85
CA VAL A 101 2.90 -5.78 -20.04
C VAL A 101 1.56 -6.44 -19.77
N GLU A 102 0.76 -5.77 -18.95
CA GLU A 102 -0.57 -6.20 -18.53
C GLU A 102 -1.69 -5.59 -19.37
N PHE A 103 -2.59 -6.46 -19.81
CA PHE A 103 -3.76 -6.17 -20.65
C PHE A 103 -5.04 -6.38 -19.87
N ILE A 104 -6.09 -5.64 -20.25
CA ILE A 104 -7.40 -5.69 -19.58
C ILE A 104 -7.99 -7.11 -19.48
N ASN A 105 -7.57 -8.02 -20.37
CA ASN A 105 -7.86 -9.45 -20.31
C ASN A 105 -6.86 -10.25 -21.16
N PHE A 106 -6.96 -11.58 -21.07
CA PHE A 106 -6.11 -12.52 -21.80
C PHE A 106 -6.23 -12.41 -23.33
N ASN A 107 -7.44 -12.19 -23.87
CA ASN A 107 -7.65 -12.10 -25.32
C ASN A 107 -6.91 -10.90 -25.92
N GLU A 108 -6.84 -9.78 -25.21
CA GLU A 108 -6.10 -8.60 -25.64
C GLU A 108 -4.58 -8.82 -25.64
N ALA A 109 -4.06 -9.63 -24.69
CA ALA A 109 -2.67 -10.06 -24.71
C ALA A 109 -2.38 -10.95 -25.94
N VAL A 110 -3.23 -11.93 -26.23
CA VAL A 110 -3.12 -12.78 -27.43
C VAL A 110 -3.16 -11.94 -28.71
N ASN A 111 -4.07 -10.98 -28.79
CA ASN A 111 -4.16 -10.06 -29.92
C ASN A 111 -2.88 -9.23 -30.09
N ALA A 112 -2.24 -8.82 -29.00
CA ALA A 112 -0.96 -8.09 -29.06
C ALA A 112 0.17 -8.96 -29.65
N VAL A 113 0.28 -10.22 -29.23
CA VAL A 113 1.27 -11.17 -29.78
C VAL A 113 1.00 -11.43 -31.26
N ASN A 114 -0.25 -11.71 -31.64
CA ASN A 114 -0.62 -11.96 -33.04
C ASN A 114 -0.30 -10.75 -33.94
N ARG A 115 -0.54 -9.52 -33.46
CA ARG A 115 -0.16 -8.30 -34.19
C ARG A 115 1.35 -8.17 -34.36
N PHE A 116 2.11 -8.49 -33.31
CA PHE A 116 3.57 -8.49 -33.37
C PHE A 116 4.08 -9.49 -34.41
N GLU A 117 3.59 -10.72 -34.39
CA GLU A 117 3.97 -11.76 -35.34
C GLU A 117 3.60 -11.41 -36.78
N ALA A 118 2.37 -10.90 -37.01
CA ALA A 118 1.94 -10.47 -38.34
C ALA A 118 2.83 -9.35 -38.90
N ASN A 119 3.19 -8.36 -38.07
CA ASN A 119 4.10 -7.28 -38.46
C ASN A 119 5.50 -7.82 -38.78
N ARG A 120 6.00 -8.76 -37.96
CA ARG A 120 7.31 -9.41 -38.14
C ARG A 120 7.37 -10.17 -39.46
N THR A 121 6.35 -10.98 -39.78
CA THR A 121 6.24 -11.66 -41.08
C THR A 121 6.10 -10.70 -42.25
N GLY A 122 5.45 -9.55 -42.04
CA GLY A 122 5.29 -8.49 -43.05
C GLY A 122 6.53 -7.61 -43.25
N GLY A 123 7.69 -7.97 -42.69
CA GLY A 123 8.95 -7.25 -42.86
C GLY A 123 9.11 -6.00 -42.00
N ARG A 124 8.14 -5.67 -41.14
CA ARG A 124 8.29 -4.62 -40.12
C ARG A 124 8.99 -5.24 -38.92
N GLY A 125 10.28 -4.95 -38.77
CA GLY A 125 11.10 -5.49 -37.69
C GLY A 125 10.54 -5.15 -36.31
N GLY A 126 10.31 -6.17 -35.48
CA GLY A 126 9.92 -6.07 -34.09
C GLY A 126 11.08 -5.59 -33.22
N ARG A 127 11.40 -4.29 -33.29
CA ARG A 127 12.54 -3.70 -32.59
C ARG A 127 12.11 -2.76 -31.48
N LEU A 128 12.84 -2.82 -30.37
CA LEU A 128 12.88 -1.77 -29.35
C LEU A 128 14.27 -1.13 -29.38
N GLY A 129 14.32 0.16 -29.73
CA GLY A 129 15.56 0.85 -30.03
C GLY A 129 16.36 0.12 -31.13
N GLN A 130 17.57 -0.32 -30.80
CA GLN A 130 18.45 -1.05 -31.73
C GLN A 130 18.36 -2.58 -31.62
N ARG A 131 17.56 -3.13 -30.70
CA ARG A 131 17.47 -4.58 -30.48
C ARG A 131 16.22 -5.15 -31.14
N HIS A 132 16.37 -6.28 -31.82
CA HIS A 132 15.25 -7.14 -32.16
C HIS A 132 14.77 -7.82 -30.88
N VAL A 133 13.49 -7.69 -30.59
CA VAL A 133 12.88 -8.27 -29.39
C VAL A 133 12.00 -9.46 -29.76
N GLU A 134 11.77 -10.31 -28.79
CA GLU A 134 10.79 -11.40 -28.88
C GLU A 134 9.60 -11.03 -28.02
N VAL A 135 8.38 -11.23 -28.54
CA VAL A 135 7.15 -11.03 -27.77
C VAL A 135 6.45 -12.38 -27.66
N GLU A 136 6.31 -12.86 -26.44
CA GLU A 136 5.62 -14.11 -26.15
C GLU A 136 4.43 -13.88 -25.22
N LEU A 137 3.42 -14.73 -25.36
CA LEU A 137 2.32 -14.77 -24.40
C LEU A 137 2.86 -15.25 -23.05
N SER A 138 2.41 -14.61 -21.98
CA SER A 138 2.85 -14.93 -20.62
C SER A 138 1.66 -14.96 -19.66
N CYS A 139 1.93 -15.08 -18.37
CA CYS A 139 0.92 -15.16 -17.33
C CYS A 139 1.36 -14.39 -16.07
N GLN A 140 0.39 -14.17 -15.18
CA GLN A 140 0.65 -13.59 -13.87
C GLN A 140 1.69 -14.37 -13.08
N GLU A 141 1.68 -15.70 -13.17
CA GLU A 141 2.62 -16.57 -12.46
C GLU A 141 4.07 -16.26 -12.80
N GLN A 142 4.38 -16.16 -14.10
CA GLN A 142 5.74 -15.85 -14.55
C GLN A 142 6.14 -14.41 -14.22
N LEU A 143 5.20 -13.45 -14.31
CA LEU A 143 5.42 -12.07 -13.90
C LEU A 143 5.79 -12.00 -12.40
N MET A 144 5.02 -12.66 -11.54
CA MET A 144 5.26 -12.68 -10.10
C MET A 144 6.56 -13.37 -9.74
N HIS A 145 6.88 -14.49 -10.42
CA HIS A 145 8.15 -15.18 -10.26
C HIS A 145 9.34 -14.24 -10.55
N ASP A 146 9.29 -13.49 -11.65
CA ASP A 146 10.38 -12.60 -12.06
C ASP A 146 10.44 -11.30 -11.24
N LEU A 147 9.31 -10.84 -10.69
CA LEU A 147 9.27 -9.69 -9.77
C LEU A 147 9.75 -10.05 -8.35
N PHE A 148 9.57 -11.29 -7.91
CA PHE A 148 9.95 -11.76 -6.57
C PHE A 148 10.89 -12.98 -6.63
N PRO A 149 12.03 -12.88 -7.32
CA PRO A 149 12.86 -14.04 -7.67
C PRO A 149 13.56 -14.66 -6.45
N LYS A 150 13.70 -13.91 -5.34
CA LYS A 150 14.33 -14.39 -4.10
C LYS A 150 13.32 -14.85 -3.04
N ALA A 151 12.03 -14.91 -3.36
CA ALA A 151 11.00 -15.43 -2.44
C ALA A 151 11.20 -16.94 -2.23
N LYS A 152 11.93 -17.31 -1.16
CA LYS A 152 12.27 -18.70 -0.84
C LYS A 152 11.03 -19.49 -0.44
N ASN A 153 10.99 -20.76 -0.83
CA ASN A 153 9.89 -21.68 -0.54
C ASN A 153 8.53 -21.17 -1.06
N VAL A 154 8.52 -20.40 -2.15
CA VAL A 154 7.29 -19.93 -2.80
C VAL A 154 7.18 -20.56 -4.19
N THR A 155 6.01 -21.07 -4.52
CA THR A 155 5.58 -21.31 -5.90
C THR A 155 4.40 -20.43 -6.22
N TRP A 156 4.36 -19.84 -7.40
CA TRP A 156 3.26 -18.97 -7.81
C TRP A 156 2.17 -19.80 -8.49
N SER A 157 0.91 -19.43 -8.32
CA SER A 157 -0.24 -19.95 -9.07
C SER A 157 -1.10 -18.76 -9.45
N GLY A 158 -1.03 -18.34 -10.72
CA GLY A 158 -1.45 -16.99 -11.10
C GLY A 158 -0.68 -15.94 -10.28
N SER A 159 -1.37 -14.93 -9.74
CA SER A 159 -0.73 -13.94 -8.86
C SER A 159 -0.57 -14.41 -7.41
N ARG A 160 -1.08 -15.60 -7.06
CA ARG A 160 -1.09 -16.12 -5.68
C ARG A 160 0.20 -16.85 -5.33
N PRO A 161 0.88 -16.50 -4.23
CA PRO A 161 1.96 -17.31 -3.71
C PRO A 161 1.42 -18.51 -2.92
N ILE A 162 1.94 -19.69 -3.24
CA ILE A 162 1.79 -20.93 -2.47
C ILE A 162 3.07 -21.11 -1.67
N ILE A 163 2.97 -20.89 -0.35
CA ILE A 163 4.10 -21.04 0.58
C ILE A 163 4.28 -22.51 0.91
N LYS A 164 5.45 -23.05 0.56
CA LYS A 164 5.83 -24.43 0.88
C LYS A 164 6.37 -24.47 2.31
N PRO A 165 5.94 -25.46 3.12
CA PRO A 165 6.52 -25.64 4.44
C PRO A 165 8.02 -25.91 4.34
N ARG A 166 8.73 -25.63 5.42
CA ARG A 166 10.15 -25.98 5.54
C ARG A 166 10.28 -27.50 5.50
N ASP A 167 11.13 -28.00 4.59
CA ASP A 167 11.51 -29.41 4.61
C ASP A 167 12.54 -29.64 5.72
N LEU A 168 12.17 -30.45 6.72
CA LEU A 168 13.04 -30.76 7.86
C LEU A 168 14.18 -31.74 7.50
N ASN A 169 14.06 -32.45 6.37
CA ASN A 169 15.08 -33.39 5.89
C ASN A 169 16.15 -32.70 5.03
N ASP A 170 15.87 -31.51 4.51
CA ASP A 170 16.83 -30.71 3.74
C ASP A 170 17.48 -29.64 4.65
N LYS A 171 18.76 -29.87 4.98
CA LYS A 171 19.55 -28.95 5.82
C LYS A 171 19.75 -27.57 5.19
N TYR A 172 19.60 -27.43 3.88
CA TYR A 172 19.73 -26.16 3.16
C TYR A 172 18.40 -25.43 2.99
N ASN A 173 17.28 -26.06 3.36
CA ASN A 173 15.96 -25.45 3.36
C ASN A 173 15.76 -24.57 4.60
N SER A 174 15.82 -23.25 4.37
CA SER A 174 15.59 -22.23 5.41
C SER A 174 14.11 -21.91 5.62
N GLY A 175 13.20 -22.55 4.88
CA GLY A 175 11.78 -22.19 4.87
C GLY A 175 11.51 -20.85 4.18
N PHE A 176 10.28 -20.36 4.33
CA PHE A 176 9.89 -19.04 3.89
C PHE A 176 10.62 -17.95 4.70
N GLN A 177 11.12 -16.92 4.02
CA GLN A 177 11.96 -15.86 4.59
C GLN A 177 11.47 -14.45 4.19
N GLY A 178 10.18 -14.34 3.81
CA GLY A 178 9.62 -13.13 3.21
C GLY A 178 9.59 -13.18 1.68
N PHE A 179 8.77 -12.30 1.09
CA PHE A 179 8.65 -12.17 -0.36
C PHE A 179 9.79 -11.36 -1.01
N ILE A 180 10.46 -10.51 -0.22
CA ILE A 180 11.60 -9.70 -0.62
C ILE A 180 12.59 -9.72 0.54
N SER A 181 13.88 -9.84 0.25
CA SER A 181 14.89 -9.79 1.29
C SER A 181 15.25 -8.35 1.68
N LYS A 182 15.71 -8.15 2.93
CA LYS A 182 16.27 -6.87 3.39
C LYS A 182 17.44 -6.40 2.50
N GLU A 183 18.25 -7.33 2.00
CA GLU A 183 19.36 -7.02 1.09
C GLU A 183 18.86 -6.41 -0.23
N GLU A 184 17.80 -6.97 -0.83
CA GLU A 184 17.19 -6.42 -2.04
C GLU A 184 16.69 -4.99 -1.83
N LEU A 185 16.05 -4.73 -0.70
CA LEU A 185 15.55 -3.41 -0.33
C LEU A 185 16.68 -2.39 -0.11
N VAL A 186 17.75 -2.79 0.59
CA VAL A 186 18.93 -1.95 0.81
C VAL A 186 19.65 -1.65 -0.51
N MET A 187 19.82 -2.64 -1.37
CA MET A 187 20.48 -2.45 -2.65
C MET A 187 19.69 -1.54 -3.60
N LEU A 188 18.36 -1.64 -3.59
CA LEU A 188 17.47 -0.77 -4.36
C LEU A 188 17.74 0.72 -4.07
N VAL A 189 17.94 1.08 -2.80
CA VAL A 189 18.29 2.45 -2.38
C VAL A 189 19.73 2.80 -2.78
N LYS A 190 20.70 1.92 -2.52
CA LYS A 190 22.11 2.16 -2.85
C LYS A 190 22.37 2.40 -4.33
N HIS A 191 21.58 1.77 -5.20
CA HIS A 191 21.63 1.99 -6.64
C HIS A 191 21.31 3.44 -7.04
N VAL A 192 20.53 4.15 -6.21
CA VAL A 192 20.21 5.57 -6.36
C VAL A 192 21.18 6.45 -5.57
N GLU A 193 21.64 6.06 -4.39
CA GLU A 193 22.59 6.89 -3.63
C GLU A 193 23.98 6.97 -4.30
N ALA A 194 24.43 5.86 -4.91
CA ALA A 194 25.76 5.74 -5.48
C ALA A 194 25.72 5.12 -6.89
N PRO A 195 25.11 5.79 -7.89
CA PRO A 195 24.94 5.26 -9.25
C PRO A 195 26.27 4.90 -9.93
N GLN A 196 27.36 5.60 -9.61
CA GLN A 196 28.72 5.32 -10.09
C GLN A 196 29.25 3.93 -9.67
N ARG A 197 28.71 3.35 -8.59
CA ARG A 197 29.04 1.99 -8.14
C ARG A 197 28.11 0.93 -8.75
N SER A 198 27.20 1.35 -9.63
CA SER A 198 26.12 0.53 -10.16
C SER A 198 26.06 0.69 -11.69
N PRO A 199 26.81 -0.12 -12.44
CA PRO A 199 27.02 0.10 -13.87
C PRO A 199 25.71 0.17 -14.67
N PHE A 200 24.70 -0.62 -14.30
CA PHE A 200 23.40 -0.63 -15.00
C PHE A 200 22.46 0.52 -14.58
N SER A 201 22.55 1.00 -13.34
CA SER A 201 21.72 2.12 -12.86
C SER A 201 22.14 3.46 -13.42
N LYS A 202 23.42 3.60 -13.79
CA LYS A 202 23.94 4.84 -14.37
C LYS A 202 23.20 5.24 -15.65
N ASP A 203 22.94 4.25 -16.52
CA ASP A 203 22.30 4.49 -17.82
C ASP A 203 20.77 4.56 -17.71
N CYS A 204 20.20 4.05 -16.61
CA CYS A 204 18.76 3.92 -16.38
C CYS A 204 18.37 4.39 -14.97
N PRO A 205 18.61 5.66 -14.62
CA PRO A 205 18.44 6.14 -13.25
C PRO A 205 16.99 6.05 -12.73
N GLN A 206 16.01 5.98 -13.63
CA GLN A 206 14.60 5.78 -13.32
C GLN A 206 14.26 4.38 -12.79
N ARG A 207 15.08 3.37 -13.12
CA ARG A 207 14.69 1.96 -12.97
C ARG A 207 14.45 1.53 -11.51
N PRO A 208 15.24 1.96 -10.51
CA PRO A 208 14.94 1.63 -9.12
C PRO A 208 13.55 2.10 -8.67
N PHE A 209 13.09 3.25 -9.16
CA PHE A 209 11.76 3.78 -8.85
C PHE A 209 10.65 3.00 -9.54
N GLU A 210 10.83 2.60 -10.80
CA GLU A 210 9.88 1.74 -11.53
C GLU A 210 9.79 0.33 -10.91
N CYS A 211 10.93 -0.18 -10.44
CA CYS A 211 11.00 -1.41 -9.66
C CYS A 211 10.23 -1.27 -8.34
N LEU A 212 10.37 -0.16 -7.61
CA LEU A 212 9.59 0.11 -6.40
C LEU A 212 8.08 0.14 -6.71
N ILE A 213 7.65 0.86 -7.75
CA ILE A 213 6.24 0.93 -8.15
C ILE A 213 5.66 -0.47 -8.39
N SER A 214 6.33 -1.26 -9.23
CA SER A 214 5.92 -2.63 -9.53
C SER A 214 5.90 -3.49 -8.26
N THR A 215 6.88 -3.30 -7.38
CA THR A 215 6.97 -4.00 -6.10
C THR A 215 5.77 -3.67 -5.21
N LEU A 216 5.45 -2.40 -4.98
CA LEU A 216 4.35 -1.99 -4.08
C LEU A 216 2.99 -2.47 -4.57
N LEU A 217 2.74 -2.40 -5.88
CA LEU A 217 1.46 -2.77 -6.47
C LEU A 217 1.28 -4.28 -6.60
N LYS A 218 2.36 -5.03 -6.86
CA LYS A 218 2.31 -6.49 -7.00
C LYS A 218 2.58 -7.25 -5.71
N TYR A 219 3.05 -6.59 -4.64
CA TYR A 219 3.31 -7.28 -3.37
C TYR A 219 2.03 -7.99 -2.89
N PRO A 220 2.10 -9.26 -2.47
CA PRO A 220 0.92 -10.06 -2.14
C PRO A 220 0.36 -9.69 -0.76
N TRP A 221 -0.09 -8.44 -0.59
CA TRP A 221 -0.54 -7.87 0.69
C TRP A 221 -1.65 -8.68 1.37
N TYR A 222 -2.46 -9.43 0.61
CA TYR A 222 -3.49 -10.32 1.15
C TYR A 222 -2.92 -11.53 1.91
N MET A 223 -1.62 -11.83 1.81
CA MET A 223 -0.92 -12.89 2.55
C MET A 223 -0.54 -12.42 3.96
N VAL A 224 -1.51 -11.86 4.69
CA VAL A 224 -1.31 -11.19 5.99
C VAL A 224 -0.75 -12.10 7.09
N ASP A 225 -0.89 -13.41 6.96
CA ASP A 225 -0.31 -14.41 7.87
C ASP A 225 1.19 -14.65 7.63
N TYR A 226 1.75 -14.11 6.55
CA TYR A 226 3.15 -14.29 6.15
C TYR A 226 3.93 -12.98 6.05
N ILE A 227 3.27 -11.85 6.22
CA ILE A 227 3.89 -10.53 6.16
C ILE A 227 3.99 -10.01 7.59
N THR A 228 5.19 -9.66 8.02
CA THR A 228 5.41 -9.10 9.35
C THR A 228 5.26 -7.58 9.37
N ILE A 229 5.13 -7.01 10.57
CA ILE A 229 5.19 -5.57 10.80
C ILE A 229 6.51 -5.01 10.26
N GLU A 230 7.63 -5.69 10.47
CA GLU A 230 8.93 -5.25 9.96
C GLU A 230 9.01 -5.29 8.44
N ASP A 231 8.48 -6.32 7.76
CA ASP A 231 8.46 -6.39 6.28
C ASP A 231 7.76 -5.16 5.68
N ARG A 232 6.58 -4.83 6.20
CA ARG A 232 5.83 -3.63 5.80
C ARG A 232 6.62 -2.35 6.09
N ASN A 233 7.16 -2.23 7.30
CA ASN A 233 7.89 -1.03 7.72
C ASN A 233 9.15 -0.81 6.86
N GLN A 234 9.86 -1.88 6.47
CA GLN A 234 11.01 -1.77 5.57
C GLN A 234 10.61 -1.25 4.18
N LEU A 235 9.52 -1.76 3.61
CA LEU A 235 8.99 -1.25 2.34
C LEU A 235 8.59 0.22 2.42
N HIS A 236 7.94 0.63 3.52
CA HIS A 236 7.58 2.03 3.75
C HIS A 236 8.82 2.94 3.89
N ARG A 237 9.82 2.53 4.69
CA ARG A 237 11.09 3.27 4.85
C ARG A 237 11.82 3.44 3.51
N VAL A 238 11.95 2.37 2.73
CA VAL A 238 12.58 2.43 1.40
C VAL A 238 11.79 3.33 0.45
N THR A 239 10.47 3.31 0.52
CA THR A 239 9.62 4.19 -0.28
C THR A 239 9.90 5.66 0.04
N LEU A 240 9.96 6.04 1.32
CA LEU A 240 10.27 7.41 1.72
C LEU A 240 11.67 7.84 1.28
N GLN A 241 12.68 6.97 1.45
CA GLN A 241 14.06 7.24 1.02
C GLN A 241 14.16 7.44 -0.48
N LEU A 242 13.48 6.61 -1.29
CA LEU A 242 13.48 6.77 -2.73
C LEU A 242 12.71 8.03 -3.16
N ILE A 243 11.65 8.41 -2.45
CA ILE A 243 10.97 9.69 -2.69
C ILE A 243 11.91 10.87 -2.40
N ASP A 244 12.65 10.88 -1.28
CA ASP A 244 13.68 11.89 -0.97
C ASP A 244 14.67 12.02 -2.12
N LEU A 245 15.32 10.91 -2.48
CA LEU A 245 16.36 10.90 -3.50
C LEU A 245 15.82 11.34 -4.88
N LEU A 246 14.58 10.99 -5.22
CA LEU A 246 13.98 11.42 -6.47
C LEU A 246 13.64 12.92 -6.46
N GLN A 247 13.08 13.45 -5.38
CA GLN A 247 12.82 14.89 -5.22
C GLN A 247 14.12 15.68 -5.31
N ASP A 248 15.16 15.26 -4.58
CA ASP A 248 16.47 15.90 -4.58
C ASP A 248 17.06 15.94 -5.98
N ARG A 249 17.02 14.83 -6.73
CA ARG A 249 17.53 14.78 -8.10
C ARG A 249 16.72 15.63 -9.08
N ILE A 250 15.39 15.64 -8.97
CA ILE A 250 14.54 16.52 -9.79
C ILE A 250 14.87 17.99 -9.54
N ASN A 251 15.22 18.35 -8.30
CA ASN A 251 15.53 19.72 -7.91
C ASN A 251 16.99 20.13 -8.21
N SER A 252 17.94 19.19 -8.19
CA SER A 252 19.39 19.47 -8.26
C SER A 252 20.04 19.13 -9.60
N GLU A 253 19.56 18.12 -10.31
CA GLU A 253 20.08 17.77 -11.64
C GLU A 253 19.39 18.62 -12.71
N HIS A 254 20.17 19.25 -13.60
CA HIS A 254 19.62 19.87 -14.81
C HIS A 254 18.88 18.79 -15.62
N GLU A 255 17.69 19.12 -16.14
CA GLU A 255 16.74 18.26 -16.87
C GLU A 255 17.25 16.84 -17.22
N ASN A 256 17.12 15.91 -16.27
CA ASN A 256 17.29 14.50 -16.57
C ASN A 256 15.99 13.95 -17.16
N ILE A 257 15.99 13.64 -18.45
CA ILE A 257 14.79 13.18 -19.19
C ILE A 257 14.11 11.95 -18.56
N ASN A 258 14.84 11.16 -17.78
CA ASN A 258 14.34 9.95 -17.15
C ASN A 258 13.89 10.16 -15.68
N LEU A 259 14.40 11.19 -14.99
CA LEU A 259 14.03 11.52 -13.61
C LEU A 259 13.09 12.73 -13.61
N THR A 260 11.79 12.46 -13.72
CA THR A 260 10.79 13.49 -13.98
C THR A 260 9.80 13.64 -12.83
N PRO A 261 9.13 14.81 -12.71
CA PRO A 261 7.97 14.96 -11.81
C PRO A 261 6.87 13.93 -12.09
N MET A 262 6.75 13.44 -13.34
CA MET A 262 5.81 12.37 -13.69
C MET A 262 6.20 11.02 -13.08
N LEU A 263 7.50 10.71 -13.03
CA LEU A 263 7.99 9.53 -12.30
C LEU A 263 7.71 9.65 -10.80
N LEU A 264 8.00 10.81 -10.20
CA LEU A 264 7.67 11.07 -8.79
C LEU A 264 6.17 10.89 -8.53
N LYS A 265 5.33 11.40 -9.45
CA LYS A 265 3.87 11.19 -9.42
C LYS A 265 3.49 9.73 -9.42
N ARG A 266 4.11 8.90 -10.26
CA ARG A 266 3.86 7.45 -10.28
C ARG A 266 4.27 6.79 -8.96
N VAL A 267 5.42 7.17 -8.40
CA VAL A 267 5.93 6.61 -7.13
C VAL A 267 4.96 6.90 -5.97
N TRP A 268 4.60 8.17 -5.75
CA TRP A 268 3.70 8.48 -4.63
C TRP A 268 2.29 7.95 -4.85
N ARG A 269 1.79 7.87 -6.10
CA ARG A 269 0.49 7.24 -6.38
C ARG A 269 0.48 5.77 -6.01
N ALA A 270 1.54 5.04 -6.36
CA ALA A 270 1.69 3.64 -5.98
C ALA A 270 1.76 3.46 -4.46
N ALA A 271 2.48 4.35 -3.77
CA ALA A 271 2.56 4.35 -2.31
C ALA A 271 1.20 4.63 -1.63
N LEU A 272 0.44 5.62 -2.09
CA LEU A 272 -0.89 5.92 -1.54
C LEU A 272 -1.92 4.80 -1.82
N LYS A 273 -1.78 4.10 -2.95
CA LYS A 273 -2.62 2.94 -3.30
C LYS A 273 -2.20 1.65 -2.63
N CYS A 274 -1.00 1.60 -2.04
CA CYS A 274 -0.47 0.43 -1.35
C CYS A 274 -1.43 -0.02 -0.21
N PRO A 275 -2.03 -1.23 -0.31
CA PRO A 275 -2.87 -1.79 0.76
C PRO A 275 -2.08 -2.10 2.04
N GLY A 276 -0.76 -2.28 1.91
CA GLY A 276 0.16 -2.48 3.01
C GLY A 276 0.31 -1.28 3.93
N PHE A 277 0.17 -0.07 3.41
CA PHE A 277 0.46 1.14 4.19
C PHE A 277 -0.75 1.58 5.01
N SER A 278 -0.51 1.76 6.32
CA SER A 278 -1.51 2.29 7.25
C SER A 278 -1.89 3.73 6.88
N PRO A 279 -3.03 4.25 7.38
CA PRO A 279 -3.37 5.66 7.18
C PRO A 279 -2.25 6.63 7.56
N ALA A 280 -1.55 6.40 8.69
CA ALA A 280 -0.43 7.23 9.12
C ALA A 280 0.77 7.12 8.17
N MET A 281 1.07 5.93 7.65
CA MET A 281 2.14 5.76 6.65
C MET A 281 1.82 6.48 5.34
N LYS A 282 0.55 6.56 4.95
CA LYS A 282 0.10 7.34 3.79
C LYS A 282 0.18 8.84 4.05
N ASP A 283 -0.08 9.27 5.28
CA ASP A 283 0.14 10.66 5.71
C ASP A 283 1.60 11.09 5.53
N ASP A 284 2.56 10.24 5.94
CA ASP A 284 3.98 10.49 5.74
C ASP A 284 4.31 10.76 4.25
N ILE A 285 3.69 9.99 3.34
CA ILE A 285 3.85 10.18 1.89
C ILE A 285 3.24 11.50 1.43
N CYS A 286 2.02 11.84 1.89
CA CYS A 286 1.36 13.09 1.55
C CYS A 286 2.17 14.31 2.02
N TRP A 287 2.58 14.30 3.29
CA TRP A 287 3.42 15.33 3.88
C TRP A 287 4.70 15.52 3.08
N LYS A 288 5.38 14.41 2.79
CA LYS A 288 6.68 14.42 2.12
C LYS A 288 6.61 14.89 0.67
N CYS A 289 5.55 14.54 -0.05
CA CYS A 289 5.35 14.93 -1.44
C CYS A 289 4.59 16.26 -1.61
N GLY A 290 4.17 16.91 -0.51
CA GLY A 290 3.36 18.13 -0.55
C GLY A 290 2.01 17.91 -1.25
N ILE A 291 1.39 16.75 -1.04
CA ILE A 291 0.10 16.39 -1.65
C ILE A 291 -1.00 17.09 -0.84
N ASP A 292 -1.86 17.84 -1.53
CA ASP A 292 -2.99 18.50 -0.88
C ASP A 292 -4.08 17.50 -0.44
N ASP A 293 -4.88 17.91 0.54
CA ASP A 293 -5.92 17.07 1.15
C ASP A 293 -6.97 16.57 0.15
N GLN A 294 -7.26 17.34 -0.90
CA GLN A 294 -8.24 16.96 -1.92
C GLN A 294 -7.70 15.79 -2.75
N ILE A 295 -6.48 15.89 -3.27
CA ILE A 295 -5.82 14.80 -4.00
C ILE A 295 -5.61 13.59 -3.08
N ALA A 296 -5.18 13.81 -1.83
CA ALA A 296 -5.01 12.73 -0.87
C ALA A 296 -6.33 11.96 -0.64
N SER A 297 -7.44 12.68 -0.49
CA SER A 297 -8.78 12.09 -0.33
C SER A 297 -9.22 11.30 -1.57
N GLU A 298 -9.02 11.85 -2.77
CA GLU A 298 -9.28 11.16 -4.05
C GLU A 298 -8.46 9.87 -4.20
N MET A 299 -7.29 9.82 -3.58
CA MET A 299 -6.39 8.67 -3.55
C MET A 299 -6.71 7.68 -2.42
N GLY A 300 -7.77 7.91 -1.64
CA GLY A 300 -8.22 7.04 -0.56
C GLY A 300 -7.47 7.22 0.75
N VAL A 301 -6.77 8.34 0.95
CA VAL A 301 -6.24 8.71 2.26
C VAL A 301 -7.40 9.22 3.12
N PRO A 302 -7.59 8.69 4.33
CA PRO A 302 -8.73 9.08 5.15
C PRO A 302 -8.54 10.44 5.79
N ALA A 303 -9.63 11.02 6.30
CA ALA A 303 -9.56 12.23 7.10
C ALA A 303 -8.73 12.00 8.37
N TYR A 304 -7.97 13.02 8.75
CA TYR A 304 -7.11 13.03 9.94
C TYR A 304 -6.11 11.86 9.99
N PRO A 305 -5.39 11.55 8.89
CA PRO A 305 -4.63 10.30 8.76
C PRO A 305 -3.49 10.19 9.79
N ALA A 306 -2.86 11.31 10.18
CA ALA A 306 -1.88 11.39 11.27
C ALA A 306 -2.39 10.84 12.62
N PHE A 307 -3.71 10.89 12.85
CA PHE A 307 -4.32 10.49 14.12
C PHE A 307 -4.72 9.01 14.19
N TRP A 308 -4.47 8.24 13.12
CA TRP A 308 -4.67 6.79 13.07
C TRP A 308 -3.50 5.98 13.61
N LYS A 309 -2.44 6.62 14.13
CA LYS A 309 -1.22 5.98 14.62
C LYS A 309 -1.40 4.87 15.68
N ASP A 310 -2.57 4.82 16.32
CA ASP A 310 -2.91 3.81 17.32
C ASP A 310 -3.41 2.48 16.68
N LEU A 311 -3.58 2.47 15.35
CA LEU A 311 -3.93 1.30 14.54
C LEU A 311 -2.91 1.15 13.40
N TRP A 312 -2.32 -0.03 13.32
CA TRP A 312 -1.30 -0.41 12.35
C TRP A 312 -1.89 -1.10 11.12
N THR A 313 -2.97 -1.87 11.24
CA THR A 313 -3.51 -2.67 10.11
C THR A 313 -4.92 -2.25 9.69
N ILE A 314 -5.69 -1.71 10.63
CA ILE A 314 -7.07 -1.28 10.42
C ILE A 314 -7.14 0.19 9.98
N GLY A 315 -7.95 0.45 8.97
CA GLY A 315 -8.31 1.77 8.48
C GLY A 315 -9.80 1.89 8.17
N PRO A 316 -10.29 3.04 7.70
CA PRO A 316 -11.67 3.18 7.29
C PRO A 316 -11.96 2.43 5.99
N LYS A 317 -13.13 1.81 5.92
CA LYS A 317 -13.60 1.11 4.72
C LYS A 317 -13.66 2.09 3.52
N PRO A 318 -13.16 1.71 2.33
CA PRO A 318 -13.29 2.52 1.13
C PRO A 318 -14.73 2.94 0.87
N GLY A 319 -14.94 4.24 0.65
CA GLY A 319 -16.28 4.83 0.46
C GLY A 319 -17.10 5.01 1.74
N ALA A 320 -16.59 4.64 2.92
CA ALA A 320 -17.25 4.97 4.18
C ALA A 320 -17.30 6.48 4.38
N PRO A 321 -18.48 7.07 4.67
CA PRO A 321 -18.58 8.49 4.99
C PRO A 321 -17.69 8.89 6.18
N SER A 322 -17.02 10.03 6.10
CA SER A 322 -16.14 10.49 7.18
C SER A 322 -16.88 10.68 8.51
N ASP A 323 -18.16 11.06 8.47
CA ASP A 323 -18.96 11.27 9.68
C ASP A 323 -19.29 9.96 10.42
N ILE A 324 -19.53 8.85 9.72
CA ILE A 324 -19.72 7.55 10.36
C ILE A 324 -18.42 7.05 10.98
N VAL A 325 -17.28 7.24 10.31
CA VAL A 325 -15.95 6.89 10.85
C VAL A 325 -15.68 7.68 12.13
N LEU A 326 -15.89 9.00 12.10
CA LEU A 326 -15.70 9.88 13.24
C LEU A 326 -16.68 9.57 14.39
N TYR A 327 -17.90 9.15 14.08
CA TYR A 327 -18.86 8.70 15.09
C TYR A 327 -18.35 7.49 15.88
N TYR A 328 -17.87 6.45 15.19
CA TYR A 328 -17.28 5.28 15.85
C TYR A 328 -16.00 5.63 16.62
N ALA A 329 -15.14 6.46 16.04
CA ALA A 329 -13.95 6.95 16.72
C ALA A 329 -14.30 7.72 18.02
N ALA A 330 -15.32 8.58 17.98
CA ALA A 330 -15.80 9.29 19.15
C ALA A 330 -16.37 8.35 20.22
N LEU A 331 -17.19 7.35 19.84
CA LEU A 331 -17.69 6.33 20.76
C LEU A 331 -16.55 5.60 21.49
N ILE A 332 -15.54 5.15 20.74
CA ILE A 332 -14.37 4.47 21.30
C ILE A 332 -13.60 5.42 22.22
N ARG A 333 -13.30 6.63 21.76
CA ARG A 333 -12.54 7.64 22.51
C ARG A 333 -13.22 8.03 23.81
N GLU A 334 -14.53 8.27 23.81
CA GLU A 334 -15.28 8.66 25.02
C GLU A 334 -15.34 7.53 26.05
N THR A 335 -15.33 6.27 25.57
CA THR A 335 -15.40 5.09 26.44
C THR A 335 -14.04 4.74 27.05
N ILE A 336 -12.95 4.90 26.30
CA ILE A 336 -11.59 4.50 26.71
C ILE A 336 -10.75 5.68 27.21
N GLY A 337 -11.11 6.91 26.83
CA GLY A 337 -10.41 8.16 27.15
C GLY A 337 -11.00 8.93 28.32
N ALA A 338 -11.92 8.37 29.10
CA ALA A 338 -12.51 8.99 30.28
C ALA A 338 -11.50 9.15 31.44
N LYS A 339 -10.46 9.95 31.24
CA LYS A 339 -9.74 10.61 32.34
C LYS A 339 -10.57 11.82 32.75
N ALA A 340 -10.72 12.04 34.05
CA ALA A 340 -11.26 13.29 34.58
C ALA A 340 -10.50 14.46 33.94
N GLU A 341 -11.19 15.30 33.17
CA GLU A 341 -10.56 16.47 32.56
C GLU A 341 -9.96 17.33 33.68
N LEU A 342 -8.64 17.50 33.66
CA LEU A 342 -7.99 18.45 34.54
C LEU A 342 -8.57 19.84 34.25
N THR A 343 -8.90 20.58 35.30
CA THR A 343 -9.39 21.96 35.14
C THR A 343 -8.32 22.81 34.45
N LEU A 344 -8.73 23.91 33.82
CA LEU A 344 -7.78 24.85 33.19
C LEU A 344 -6.70 25.32 34.19
N ALA A 345 -7.07 25.52 35.45
CA ALA A 345 -6.14 25.85 36.53
C ALA A 345 -5.14 24.72 36.80
N GLN A 346 -5.58 23.45 36.82
CA GLN A 346 -4.70 22.30 36.98
C GLN A 346 -3.78 22.06 35.78
N LYS A 347 -4.27 22.33 34.55
CA LYS A 347 -3.47 22.27 33.32
C LYS A 347 -2.38 23.35 33.33
N ALA A 348 -2.72 24.58 33.69
CA ALA A 348 -1.77 25.69 33.80
C ALA A 348 -0.71 25.45 34.89
N ALA A 349 -1.11 24.98 36.08
CA ALA A 349 -0.20 24.72 37.19
C ALA A 349 0.81 23.58 36.92
N LYS A 350 0.44 22.60 36.07
CA LYS A 350 1.31 21.46 35.71
C LYS A 350 2.18 21.73 34.47
N GLY A 351 2.13 22.92 33.88
CA GLY A 351 2.81 23.21 32.62
C GLY A 351 2.41 22.22 31.51
N HIS A 352 1.14 21.79 31.49
CA HIS A 352 0.67 20.76 30.58
C HIS A 352 0.84 21.22 29.12
N GLN A 353 1.79 20.61 28.40
CA GLN A 353 1.73 20.59 26.95
C GLN A 353 0.55 19.69 26.58
N SER A 354 -0.43 20.25 25.89
CA SER A 354 -1.60 19.48 25.46
C SER A 354 -1.12 18.36 24.54
N ALA A 355 -1.14 17.12 25.02
CA ALA A 355 -0.92 15.98 24.14
C ALA A 355 -1.92 16.07 22.99
N HIS A 356 -1.46 15.88 21.74
CA HIS A 356 -2.35 15.87 20.60
C HIS A 356 -3.48 14.86 20.85
N PRO A 357 -4.76 15.25 20.69
CA PRO A 357 -5.87 14.35 20.97
C PRO A 357 -5.77 13.12 20.07
N SER A 358 -5.78 11.92 20.65
CA SER A 358 -5.89 10.69 19.87
C SER A 358 -7.29 10.58 19.27
N LEU A 359 -7.38 10.09 18.03
CA LEU A 359 -8.64 9.82 17.35
C LEU A 359 -9.49 8.81 18.14
N PHE A 360 -8.84 7.80 18.73
CA PHE A 360 -9.47 6.70 19.45
C PHE A 360 -9.23 6.75 20.97
N GLY A 361 -8.70 7.85 21.50
CA GLY A 361 -8.41 8.01 22.93
C GLY A 361 -7.24 7.13 23.37
N GLU A 362 -7.43 6.32 24.41
CA GLU A 362 -6.39 5.39 24.89
C GLU A 362 -6.60 3.95 24.36
N LEU A 363 -7.21 3.79 23.18
CA LEU A 363 -7.49 2.47 22.56
C LEU A 363 -6.27 1.56 22.52
N VAL A 364 -5.08 2.12 22.25
CA VAL A 364 -3.80 1.39 22.22
C VAL A 364 -3.52 0.58 23.50
N LYS A 365 -4.11 0.97 24.65
CA LYS A 365 -3.97 0.22 25.92
C LYS A 365 -4.78 -1.07 25.96
N LEU A 366 -5.79 -1.20 25.10
CA LEU A 366 -6.59 -2.41 24.95
C LEU A 366 -6.04 -3.34 23.86
N VAL A 367 -5.18 -2.83 22.99
CA VAL A 367 -4.55 -3.65 21.95
C VAL A 367 -3.45 -4.48 22.61
N ASP A 368 -3.69 -5.78 22.74
CA ASP A 368 -2.78 -6.73 23.40
C ASP A 368 -1.60 -7.07 22.48
N LEU A 369 -0.62 -6.17 22.43
CA LEU A 369 0.60 -6.30 21.64
C LEU A 369 1.83 -6.41 22.54
N PRO A 370 2.87 -7.14 22.09
CA PRO A 370 4.16 -7.18 22.77
C PRO A 370 4.72 -5.77 22.97
N LYS A 371 5.22 -5.50 24.18
CA LYS A 371 5.81 -4.19 24.52
C LYS A 371 7.24 -4.04 24.03
N ASN A 372 7.93 -5.15 23.77
CA ASN A 372 9.27 -5.16 23.21
C ASN A 372 9.22 -4.98 21.70
N SER A 373 10.12 -4.12 21.20
CA SER A 373 10.18 -3.75 19.79
C SER A 373 10.45 -4.96 18.88
N GLU A 374 11.23 -5.94 19.34
CA GLU A 374 11.60 -7.12 18.55
C GLU A 374 10.41 -8.05 18.30
N ASP A 375 9.70 -8.48 19.34
CA ASP A 375 8.54 -9.36 19.15
C ASP A 375 7.41 -8.65 18.40
N PHE A 376 7.19 -7.36 18.67
CA PHE A 376 6.22 -6.56 17.92
C PHE A 376 6.55 -6.51 16.42
N SER A 377 7.83 -6.32 16.08
CA SER A 377 8.30 -6.27 14.70
C SER A 377 8.11 -7.61 13.96
N ASN A 378 8.20 -8.73 14.70
CA ASN A 378 8.03 -10.09 14.19
C ASN A 378 6.57 -10.54 14.11
N LEU A 379 5.61 -9.77 14.65
CA LEU A 379 4.20 -10.08 14.48
C LEU A 379 3.81 -10.01 13.01
N THR A 380 3.01 -10.99 12.60
CA THR A 380 2.33 -10.93 11.30
C THR A 380 1.25 -9.84 11.31
N LEU A 381 0.93 -9.31 10.14
CA LEU A 381 -0.17 -8.34 9.99
C LEU A 381 -1.49 -8.93 10.49
N SER A 382 -1.72 -10.23 10.27
CA SER A 382 -2.89 -10.97 10.75
C SER A 382 -2.99 -10.98 12.29
N GLN A 383 -1.88 -11.25 12.98
CA GLN A 383 -1.84 -11.23 14.46
C GLN A 383 -2.08 -9.83 15.02
N CYS A 384 -1.48 -8.80 14.41
CA CYS A 384 -1.71 -7.41 14.80
C CYS A 384 -3.17 -7.00 14.58
N ALA A 385 -3.75 -7.33 13.43
CA ALA A 385 -5.15 -7.08 13.11
C ALA A 385 -6.11 -7.75 14.11
N ALA A 386 -5.84 -8.99 14.51
CA ALA A 386 -6.64 -9.70 15.50
C ALA A 386 -6.68 -8.96 16.85
N ALA A 387 -5.53 -8.46 17.32
CA ALA A 387 -5.45 -7.67 18.56
C ALA A 387 -6.20 -6.33 18.42
N GLU A 388 -6.09 -5.65 17.28
CA GLU A 388 -6.79 -4.40 17.01
C GLU A 388 -8.31 -4.59 16.95
N TRP A 389 -8.79 -5.64 16.27
CA TRP A 389 -10.21 -5.96 16.21
C TRP A 389 -10.78 -6.28 17.59
N ALA A 390 -10.05 -7.08 18.39
CA ALA A 390 -10.46 -7.40 19.76
C ALA A 390 -10.58 -6.12 20.62
N ALA A 391 -9.63 -5.18 20.48
CA ALA A 391 -9.67 -3.90 21.19
C ALA A 391 -10.85 -3.02 20.74
N ILE A 392 -11.11 -2.91 19.43
CA ILE A 392 -12.23 -2.16 18.87
C ILE A 392 -13.55 -2.75 19.36
N GLU A 393 -13.72 -4.07 19.26
CA GLU A 393 -14.92 -4.77 19.70
C GLU A 393 -15.15 -4.56 21.21
N GLN A 394 -14.10 -4.72 22.02
CA GLN A 394 -14.18 -4.50 23.46
C GLN A 394 -14.60 -3.06 23.80
N ALA A 395 -14.03 -2.06 23.11
CA ALA A 395 -14.38 -0.66 23.31
C ALA A 395 -15.85 -0.39 22.93
N LEU A 396 -16.31 -0.89 21.78
CA LEU A 396 -17.70 -0.70 21.33
C LEU A 396 -18.69 -1.42 22.25
N ARG A 397 -18.38 -2.63 22.72
CA ARG A 397 -19.22 -3.35 23.70
C ARG A 397 -19.36 -2.56 25.00
N ARG A 398 -18.28 -1.95 25.51
CA ARG A 398 -18.34 -1.07 26.69
C ARG A 398 -19.15 0.21 26.42
N ALA A 399 -19.08 0.75 25.21
CA ALA A 399 -19.74 2.00 24.84
C ALA A 399 -21.27 1.86 24.68
N LEU A 400 -21.73 0.69 24.20
CA LEU A 400 -23.09 0.46 23.72
C LEU A 400 -23.88 -0.57 24.54
N THR A 401 -23.26 -1.29 25.48
CA THR A 401 -24.00 -2.14 26.42
C THR A 401 -24.45 -1.30 27.61
N PRO A 402 -25.75 -1.27 27.97
CA PRO A 402 -26.21 -0.58 29.16
C PRO A 402 -25.47 -1.11 30.39
N ALA A 403 -24.97 -0.22 31.25
CA ALA A 403 -24.57 -0.65 32.60
C ALA A 403 -25.80 -1.28 33.24
N LEU A 404 -25.71 -2.55 33.66
CA LEU A 404 -26.71 -3.14 34.53
C LEU A 404 -26.86 -2.21 35.73
N THR A 405 -27.98 -1.49 35.82
CA THR A 405 -28.33 -0.76 37.01
C THR A 405 -28.37 -1.77 38.13
N ALA A 406 -27.38 -1.74 39.02
CA ALA A 406 -27.47 -2.42 40.30
C ALA A 406 -28.80 -1.97 40.91
N GLY A 407 -29.75 -2.89 41.00
CA GLY A 407 -31.03 -2.62 41.63
C GLY A 407 -30.77 -2.10 43.05
N PRO A 408 -31.65 -1.24 43.59
CA PRO A 408 -31.48 -0.76 44.95
C PRO A 408 -31.37 -1.99 45.85
N SER A 409 -30.24 -2.10 46.55
CA SER A 409 -30.05 -3.08 47.62
C SER A 409 -31.24 -2.95 48.58
N ALA A 410 -32.08 -3.98 48.62
CA ALA A 410 -33.20 -4.08 49.55
C ALA A 410 -32.70 -4.33 50.97
#